data_AF-A0AA88RRT4-F1
#
_entry.id   AF-A0AA88RRT4-F1
#
_cell.length_a   1.000
_cell.length_b   1.000
_cell.length_c   1.000
_cell.angle_alpha   90.00
_cell.angle_beta   90.00
_cell.angle_gamma   90.00
#
_symmetry.space_group_name_H-M   'P 1'
#
loop_
_entity.id
_entity.type
_entity.pdbx_description
1 polymer ?
#
loop_
_entity_poly.entity_id
_entity_poly.type
_entity_poly.pdbx_seq_one_letter_code
_entity_poly.pdbx_strand_id
1 'polypeptide(L)'
;MASLLLLTTAVSPDQNPKEAMKQRLVDMGILSHSWEPGQYDHLLCPMFLQFEHTVGLMLDKLNSFGRDSQYSYSREFLGGLVFEGAYSQNDSRVSEEVSAIQCKGGDNEEKSLSLFIAKEGLAVYNCFRAKCGWKGSTQGFADVKSSYKRMNQITQAKPQRIITVQELGLQPLCNEVLAYFAERMISEETLRRNAVMQRTYGDQIVIAFPYRRNGGLVSCKYRDINKKFWQENDTEKIFYGLDDIEGASDIIIVEGEIDKLSMEEAGFRNCVSVPDGAPPSVSTKDLPSQIEDKKYRYLWNCKAYLEKASRIILATDGDPPGQALAEELARRLGRERCWRVRWPEKGETGRFKDANEVLMYLGPRELRQVIENAELYPIQGLFNFSDYSSEIDGYYYQTLGYELGVSTGWKNLDEFYNVVPGELTIVTGVPNSGKSEWIDALCCNLSESVGWKFALCSMENKVREHARKLLEKHVKKPFFGERYGKSADRMSVEEFEHAKRWLWDTFCII
;
A
#
# COMPACT_ATOMS: atom_id res chain seq x y z
N MET A 1 33.29 19.67 2.11
CA MET A 1 32.76 19.67 3.48
C MET A 1 32.79 18.23 3.95
N ALA A 2 33.59 17.90 4.98
CA ALA A 2 33.61 16.54 5.54
C ALA A 2 32.66 16.53 6.75
N SER A 3 31.42 16.12 6.51
CA SER A 3 30.41 15.88 7.54
C SER A 3 30.55 14.41 7.96
N LEU A 4 31.02 14.15 9.18
CA LEU A 4 30.94 12.80 9.74
C LEU A 4 29.52 12.65 10.30
N LEU A 5 28.69 11.86 9.62
CA LEU A 5 27.35 11.53 10.11
C LEU A 5 27.49 10.38 11.12
N LEU A 6 27.26 10.67 12.40
CA LEU A 6 27.21 9.64 13.42
C LEU A 6 25.77 9.12 13.49
N LEU A 7 25.49 7.98 12.83
CA LEU A 7 24.28 7.21 13.11
C LEU A 7 24.53 6.39 14.38
N THR A 8 24.40 7.02 15.54
CA THR A 8 24.44 6.30 16.81
C THR A 8 23.09 5.67 17.08
N THR A 9 22.94 4.40 16.74
CA THR A 9 22.06 3.53 17.52
C THR A 9 22.74 3.31 18.86
N ALA A 10 22.35 4.08 19.87
CA ALA A 10 22.55 3.71 21.27
C ALA A 10 21.71 2.46 21.53
N VAL A 11 22.37 1.38 21.93
CA VAL A 11 21.73 0.09 22.19
C VAL A 11 21.91 -0.19 23.68
N SER A 12 20.82 -0.54 24.37
CA SER A 12 20.83 -0.87 25.80
C SER A 12 21.89 -1.96 26.09
N PRO A 13 22.51 -2.01 27.29
CA PRO A 13 23.57 -2.99 27.62
C PRO A 13 23.21 -4.44 27.29
N ASP A 14 21.91 -4.78 27.35
CA ASP A 14 21.37 -6.13 27.12
C ASP A 14 21.01 -6.45 25.66
N GLN A 15 21.11 -5.48 24.74
CA GLN A 15 20.71 -5.64 23.33
C GLN A 15 21.92 -5.83 22.40
N ASN A 16 21.77 -6.70 21.40
CA ASN A 16 22.79 -6.92 20.37
C ASN A 16 22.82 -5.73 19.38
N PRO A 17 23.95 -5.01 19.23
CA PRO A 17 24.03 -3.82 18.40
C PRO A 17 23.68 -4.03 16.92
N LYS A 18 23.97 -5.22 16.38
CA LYS A 18 23.66 -5.58 14.98
C LYS A 18 22.17 -5.78 14.76
N GLU A 19 21.49 -6.40 15.72
CA GLU A 19 20.04 -6.63 15.64
C GLU A 19 19.25 -5.34 15.90
N ALA A 20 19.72 -4.49 16.82
CA ALA A 20 19.13 -3.17 17.04
C ALA A 20 19.27 -2.24 15.82
N MET A 21 20.42 -2.28 15.14
CA MET A 21 20.61 -1.53 13.89
C MET A 21 19.74 -2.07 12.76
N LYS A 22 19.61 -3.40 12.60
CA LYS A 22 18.67 -4.01 11.65
C LYS A 22 17.22 -3.59 11.94
N GLN A 23 16.81 -3.64 13.21
CA GLN A 23 15.46 -3.24 13.62
C GLN A 23 15.19 -1.77 13.31
N ARG A 24 16.13 -0.86 13.61
CA ARG A 24 15.98 0.56 13.24
C ARG A 24 15.93 0.80 11.73
N LEU A 25 16.72 0.06 10.94
CA LEU A 25 16.62 0.13 9.48
C LEU A 25 15.22 -0.31 9.00
N VAL A 26 14.67 -1.37 9.60
CA VAL A 26 13.29 -1.81 9.35
C VAL A 26 12.26 -0.77 9.78
N ASP A 27 12.42 -0.15 10.95
CA ASP A 27 11.52 0.89 11.47
C ASP A 27 11.57 2.18 10.62
N MET A 28 12.72 2.47 10.00
CA MET A 28 12.90 3.53 9.00
C MET A 28 12.32 3.16 7.61
N GLY A 29 11.64 2.02 7.47
CA GLY A 29 11.00 1.57 6.23
C GLY A 29 11.92 0.87 5.24
N ILE A 30 13.12 0.45 5.66
CA ILE A 30 14.08 -0.27 4.83
C ILE A 30 13.85 -1.78 5.01
N LEU A 31 13.06 -2.37 4.10
CA LEU A 31 12.52 -3.72 4.24
C LEU A 31 13.60 -4.83 4.22
N SER A 32 13.40 -5.85 5.05
CA SER A 32 14.28 -7.02 5.26
C SER A 32 14.23 -8.09 4.17
N HIS A 33 13.45 -7.89 3.11
CA HIS A 33 13.14 -8.95 2.12
C HIS A 33 14.22 -9.15 1.05
N SER A 34 15.31 -8.38 1.12
CA SER A 34 16.48 -8.48 0.23
C SER A 34 17.68 -9.22 0.84
N TRP A 35 17.48 -9.98 1.93
CA TRP A 35 18.58 -10.53 2.74
C TRP A 35 18.64 -12.06 2.59
N GLU A 36 19.38 -12.56 1.59
CA GLU A 36 19.77 -13.98 1.53
C GLU A 36 21.15 -14.20 2.20
N PRO A 37 21.32 -15.25 3.04
CA PRO A 37 22.60 -15.56 3.65
C PRO A 37 23.59 -16.08 2.61
N GLY A 38 24.72 -15.37 2.41
CA GLY A 38 25.88 -15.92 1.70
C GLY A 38 26.19 -15.37 0.30
N GLN A 39 25.63 -14.22 -0.11
CA GLN A 39 26.00 -13.59 -1.39
C GLN A 39 26.50 -12.14 -1.36
N TYR A 40 26.72 -11.54 -0.19
CA TYR A 40 27.34 -10.21 -0.10
C TYR A 40 28.23 -10.08 1.15
N ASP A 41 29.55 -10.25 0.98
CA ASP A 41 30.56 -9.89 1.98
C ASP A 41 30.80 -8.37 2.10
N HIS A 42 29.97 -7.56 1.44
CA HIS A 42 30.03 -6.10 1.49
C HIS A 42 28.61 -5.51 1.52
N LEU A 43 28.24 -4.89 2.64
CA LEU A 43 27.05 -4.03 2.73
C LEU A 43 27.33 -2.72 1.97
N LEU A 44 27.13 -2.75 0.65
CA LEU A 44 26.92 -1.53 -0.14
C LEU A 44 25.48 -1.08 0.06
N CYS A 45 25.31 -0.09 0.94
CA CYS A 45 24.06 0.64 1.13
C CYS A 45 23.75 1.47 -0.13
N PRO A 46 22.61 1.27 -0.84
CA PRO A 46 22.19 2.18 -1.92
C PRO A 46 21.60 3.50 -1.42
N MET A 47 21.74 3.85 -0.13
CA MET A 47 21.04 4.99 0.46
C MET A 47 21.82 6.32 0.36
N PHE A 48 23.04 6.31 -0.20
CA PHE A 48 23.86 7.53 -0.30
C PHE A 48 23.32 8.54 -1.33
N LEU A 49 22.56 8.11 -2.35
CA LEU A 49 22.05 9.00 -3.40
C LEU A 49 20.83 9.84 -2.98
N GLN A 50 20.05 9.41 -1.99
CA GLN A 50 18.89 10.19 -1.49
C GLN A 50 19.22 11.06 -0.28
N PHE A 51 20.24 10.71 0.51
CA PHE A 51 20.61 11.47 1.70
C PHE A 51 21.41 12.75 1.37
N GLU A 52 22.34 12.69 0.40
CA GLU A 52 22.99 13.91 -0.12
C GLU A 52 21.98 14.84 -0.82
N HIS A 53 20.96 14.28 -1.49
CA HIS A 53 19.93 15.10 -2.13
C HIS A 53 19.03 15.80 -1.10
N THR A 54 18.73 15.18 0.03
CA THR A 54 17.84 15.75 1.06
C THR A 54 18.57 16.76 1.95
N VAL A 55 19.82 16.46 2.35
CA VAL A 55 20.68 17.39 3.09
C VAL A 55 21.17 18.52 2.18
N GLY A 56 21.49 18.21 0.91
CA GLY A 56 21.78 19.20 -0.14
C GLY A 56 20.60 20.12 -0.41
N LEU A 57 19.37 19.59 -0.54
CA LEU A 57 18.15 20.40 -0.67
C LEU A 57 17.83 21.24 0.58
N MET A 58 18.15 20.76 1.78
CA MET A 58 17.99 21.55 3.01
C MET A 58 19.03 22.68 3.11
N LEU A 59 20.29 22.40 2.75
CA LEU A 59 21.36 23.41 2.72
C LEU A 59 21.17 24.41 1.56
N ASP A 60 20.65 23.96 0.41
CA ASP A 60 20.28 24.81 -0.72
C ASP A 60 19.02 25.64 -0.41
N LYS A 61 18.05 25.10 0.35
CA LYS A 61 16.89 25.87 0.84
C LYS A 61 17.28 26.93 1.87
N LEU A 62 18.29 26.67 2.71
CA LEU A 62 18.83 27.66 3.63
C LEU A 62 19.65 28.75 2.91
N ASN A 63 20.28 28.42 1.78
CA ASN A 63 20.99 29.38 0.93
C ASN A 63 20.07 30.11 -0.08
N SER A 64 18.89 29.57 -0.41
CA SER A 64 17.96 30.13 -1.40
C SER A 64 16.96 31.15 -0.85
N PHE A 65 16.96 31.42 0.45
CA PHE A 65 16.22 32.54 1.05
C PHE A 65 16.76 33.93 0.66
N GLY A 66 17.74 34.00 -0.25
CA GLY A 66 18.26 35.23 -0.82
C GLY A 66 18.47 35.14 -2.33
N ARG A 67 17.39 34.97 -3.13
CA ARG A 67 17.23 35.56 -4.47
C ARG A 67 15.94 35.11 -5.17
N ASP A 68 15.11 36.09 -5.51
CA ASP A 68 13.92 35.97 -6.36
C ASP A 68 14.21 35.54 -7.82
N SER A 69 13.20 34.88 -8.42
CA SER A 69 12.66 35.07 -9.79
C SER A 69 12.60 33.86 -10.76
N GLN A 70 11.35 33.59 -11.18
CA GLN A 70 10.80 33.31 -12.52
C GLN A 70 11.04 31.97 -13.30
N TYR A 71 9.91 31.52 -13.88
CA TYR A 71 9.63 30.36 -14.73
C TYR A 71 10.25 30.39 -16.14
N SER A 72 10.46 29.21 -16.77
CA SER A 72 9.94 28.88 -18.12
C SER A 72 10.17 27.41 -18.52
N TYR A 73 9.11 26.72 -18.95
CA TYR A 73 9.14 25.43 -19.66
C TYR A 73 9.30 25.67 -21.17
N SER A 74 10.26 25.00 -21.82
CA SER A 74 10.48 25.10 -23.27
C SER A 74 9.68 24.06 -24.07
N ARG A 75 8.88 24.58 -25.02
CA ARG A 75 8.35 23.90 -26.21
C ARG A 75 9.52 23.53 -27.13
N GLU A 76 9.54 22.31 -27.67
CA GLU A 76 10.05 21.97 -29.01
C GLU A 76 9.92 20.45 -29.22
N PHE A 77 8.98 20.02 -30.07
CA PHE A 77 9.05 18.86 -30.99
C PHE A 77 7.64 18.46 -31.48
N LEU A 78 6.99 19.33 -32.24
CA LEU A 78 5.84 18.95 -33.09
C LEU A 78 5.94 19.73 -34.39
N GLY A 79 6.84 19.30 -35.27
CA GLY A 79 6.93 19.77 -36.65
C GLY A 79 6.29 18.75 -37.58
N GLY A 80 5.11 19.08 -38.12
CA GLY A 80 4.68 18.58 -39.42
C GLY A 80 3.62 17.46 -39.43
N LEU A 81 2.40 17.74 -38.98
CA LEU A 81 1.18 17.06 -39.47
C LEU A 81 0.02 18.08 -39.44
N VAL A 82 -0.20 18.77 -40.55
CA VAL A 82 -1.40 19.60 -40.76
C VAL A 82 -2.43 18.72 -41.46
N PHE A 83 -3.54 18.42 -40.79
CA PHE A 83 -4.77 17.96 -41.42
C PHE A 83 -5.71 19.17 -41.50
N GLU A 84 -6.03 19.64 -42.71
CA GLU A 84 -7.18 20.49 -42.94
C GLU A 84 -8.44 19.61 -42.90
N GLY A 85 -9.13 19.62 -41.77
CA GLY A 85 -10.41 18.94 -41.57
C GLY A 85 -10.99 19.29 -40.20
N ALA A 86 -12.21 19.84 -40.17
CA ALA A 86 -12.84 20.37 -38.96
C ALA A 86 -13.13 19.26 -37.93
N TYR A 87 -12.54 19.34 -36.73
CA TYR A 87 -12.85 18.46 -35.61
C TYR A 87 -14.04 18.99 -34.78
N SER A 88 -15.06 18.15 -34.59
CA SER A 88 -16.10 18.31 -33.57
C SER A 88 -15.71 17.54 -32.31
N GLN A 89 -15.76 18.17 -31.14
CA GLN A 89 -15.18 17.68 -29.88
C GLN A 89 -15.97 16.57 -29.15
N ASN A 90 -17.00 15.95 -29.75
CA ASN A 90 -17.98 15.17 -28.99
C ASN A 90 -18.31 13.76 -29.49
N ASP A 91 -17.43 13.08 -30.22
CA ASP A 91 -17.65 11.65 -30.51
C ASP A 91 -16.36 10.82 -30.48
N SER A 92 -16.39 9.66 -29.83
CA SER A 92 -15.20 8.83 -29.58
C SER A 92 -15.09 7.62 -30.51
N ARG A 93 -15.81 7.63 -31.63
CA ARG A 93 -15.67 6.68 -32.73
C ARG A 93 -15.93 7.36 -34.07
N VAL A 94 -14.89 7.96 -34.65
CA VAL A 94 -14.95 8.42 -36.04
C VAL A 94 -14.21 7.39 -36.90
N SER A 95 -14.97 6.55 -37.60
CA SER A 95 -14.47 5.76 -38.72
C SER A 95 -14.76 6.54 -40.00
N GLU A 96 -13.79 7.31 -40.47
CA GLU A 96 -13.90 7.97 -41.78
C GLU A 96 -13.23 7.11 -42.86
N GLU A 97 -13.96 6.85 -43.94
CA GLU A 97 -13.41 6.27 -45.16
C GLU A 97 -12.70 7.37 -45.95
N VAL A 98 -11.38 7.30 -46.03
CA VAL A 98 -10.54 8.26 -46.75
C VAL A 98 -9.76 7.56 -47.86
N SER A 99 -9.25 8.32 -48.83
CA SER A 99 -8.38 7.76 -49.86
C SER A 99 -6.98 7.51 -49.27
N ALA A 100 -6.45 6.30 -49.48
CA ALA A 100 -5.13 5.92 -48.99
C ALA A 100 -4.03 6.75 -49.66
N ILE A 101 -3.17 7.45 -48.90
CA ILE A 101 -2.10 8.30 -49.45
C ILE A 101 -1.18 7.51 -50.40
N GLN A 102 -0.89 6.24 -50.08
CA GLN A 102 0.01 5.38 -50.86
C GLN A 102 -0.53 5.03 -52.27
N CYS A 103 -1.85 4.83 -52.43
CA CYS A 103 -2.44 4.47 -53.74
C CYS A 103 -3.41 5.50 -54.30
N LYS A 104 -3.71 6.56 -53.54
CA LYS A 104 -4.69 7.61 -53.82
C LYS A 104 -6.08 7.08 -54.22
N GLY A 105 -6.44 5.87 -53.81
CA GLY A 105 -7.70 5.21 -54.21
C GLY A 105 -7.68 4.59 -55.62
N GLY A 106 -6.52 4.58 -56.31
CA GLY A 106 -6.40 4.11 -57.68
C GLY A 106 -7.04 5.04 -58.71
N ASP A 107 -7.28 4.53 -59.91
CA ASP A 107 -7.84 5.31 -61.04
C ASP A 107 -9.25 5.85 -60.77
N ASN A 108 -9.95 5.28 -59.79
CA ASN A 108 -11.31 5.65 -59.38
C ASN A 108 -11.36 6.48 -58.08
N GLU A 109 -10.20 6.81 -57.49
CA GLU A 109 -10.10 7.54 -56.21
C GLU A 109 -10.93 6.95 -55.05
N GLU A 110 -11.09 5.61 -55.03
CA GLU A 110 -11.94 4.91 -54.08
C GLU A 110 -11.48 5.09 -52.63
N LYS A 111 -12.41 5.47 -51.75
CA LYS A 111 -12.23 5.61 -50.30
C LYS A 111 -12.13 4.25 -49.63
N SER A 112 -10.95 3.65 -49.76
CA SER A 112 -10.67 2.27 -49.38
C SER A 112 -9.73 2.15 -48.18
N LEU A 113 -9.39 3.27 -47.52
CA LEU A 113 -8.59 3.29 -46.28
C LEU A 113 -9.51 3.39 -45.06
N SER A 114 -9.40 2.42 -44.16
CA SER A 114 -9.90 2.56 -42.80
C SER A 114 -8.80 3.11 -41.91
N LEU A 115 -9.10 4.19 -41.19
CA LEU A 115 -8.22 4.83 -40.22
C LEU A 115 -8.92 4.84 -38.86
N PHE A 116 -8.24 4.34 -37.82
CA PHE A 116 -8.71 4.36 -36.45
C PHE A 116 -7.68 5.09 -35.57
N ILE A 117 -8.13 6.13 -34.86
CA ILE A 117 -7.28 6.92 -33.97
C ILE A 117 -7.80 6.79 -32.54
N ALA A 118 -6.97 6.23 -31.64
CA ALA A 118 -7.28 6.12 -30.22
C ALA A 118 -6.92 7.42 -29.47
N LYS A 119 -7.60 7.69 -28.35
CA LYS A 119 -7.38 8.89 -27.50
C LYS A 119 -5.94 9.06 -26.98
N GLU A 120 -5.14 7.99 -27.00
CA GLU A 120 -3.74 7.96 -26.53
C GLU A 120 -2.71 8.14 -27.66
N GLY A 121 -3.12 8.64 -28.84
CA GLY A 121 -2.20 8.99 -29.93
C GLY A 121 -1.72 7.81 -30.79
N LEU A 122 -2.38 6.65 -30.68
CA LEU A 122 -2.20 5.52 -31.59
C LEU A 122 -3.15 5.63 -32.78
N ALA A 123 -2.61 5.65 -33.99
CA ALA A 123 -3.36 5.56 -35.23
C ALA A 123 -3.06 4.22 -35.93
N VAL A 124 -4.10 3.48 -36.31
CA VAL A 124 -4.01 2.24 -37.09
C VAL A 124 -4.72 2.46 -38.42
N TYR A 125 -4.07 2.10 -39.52
CA TYR A 125 -4.61 2.27 -40.86
C TYR A 125 -4.51 0.99 -41.68
N ASN A 126 -5.54 0.72 -42.48
CA ASN A 126 -5.58 -0.43 -43.38
C ASN A 126 -6.29 -0.08 -44.68
N CYS A 127 -5.60 -0.25 -45.81
CA CYS A 127 -6.16 -0.07 -47.14
C CYS A 127 -6.67 -1.41 -47.68
N PHE A 128 -7.98 -1.47 -47.95
CA PHE A 128 -8.66 -2.67 -48.44
C PHE A 128 -8.54 -2.87 -49.96
N ARG A 129 -7.81 -1.99 -50.67
CA ARG A 129 -7.56 -2.17 -52.10
C ARG A 129 -6.60 -3.34 -52.31
N ALA A 130 -7.07 -4.37 -53.00
CA ALA A 130 -6.34 -5.63 -53.23
C ALA A 130 -4.93 -5.44 -53.81
N LYS A 131 -4.70 -4.39 -54.61
CA LYS A 131 -3.39 -4.09 -55.22
C LYS A 131 -2.49 -3.17 -54.39
N CYS A 132 -2.99 -2.55 -53.32
CA CYS A 132 -2.23 -1.57 -52.53
C CYS A 132 -1.51 -2.21 -51.34
N GLY A 133 -2.23 -2.99 -50.54
CA GLY A 133 -1.66 -3.66 -49.36
C GLY A 133 -1.12 -2.74 -48.25
N TRP A 134 -1.37 -1.42 -48.34
CA TRP A 134 -0.87 -0.44 -47.38
C TRP A 134 -1.61 -0.56 -46.06
N LYS A 135 -0.88 -0.97 -45.02
CA LYS A 135 -1.39 -1.16 -43.67
C LYS A 135 -0.28 -0.88 -42.66
N GLY A 136 -0.64 -0.38 -41.49
CA GLY A 136 0.32 -0.07 -40.46
C GLY A 136 -0.32 0.56 -39.24
N SER A 137 0.52 0.80 -38.24
CA SER A 137 0.16 1.61 -37.09
C SER A 137 1.28 2.60 -36.82
N THR A 138 0.92 3.77 -36.30
CA THR A 138 1.86 4.79 -35.83
C THR A 138 1.39 5.27 -34.46
N GLN A 139 2.32 5.41 -33.53
CA GLN A 139 2.06 5.91 -32.19
C GLN A 139 3.15 6.91 -31.83
N GLY A 140 2.78 8.04 -31.23
CA GLY A 140 3.75 8.91 -30.56
C GLY A 140 4.40 8.14 -29.41
N PHE A 141 5.62 7.66 -29.62
CA PHE A 141 6.56 7.07 -28.66
C PHE A 141 5.98 6.27 -27.46
N ALA A 142 5.87 4.93 -27.59
CA ALA A 142 6.09 3.95 -26.52
C ALA A 142 6.14 2.50 -27.06
N ASP A 143 6.88 1.62 -26.36
CA ASP A 143 7.34 0.27 -26.75
C ASP A 143 6.33 -0.71 -27.39
N VAL A 144 6.66 -1.15 -28.61
CA VAL A 144 5.86 -1.98 -29.53
C VAL A 144 5.55 -3.40 -29.01
N LYS A 145 6.32 -3.95 -28.06
CA LYS A 145 6.17 -5.35 -27.62
C LYS A 145 5.05 -5.59 -26.60
N SER A 146 4.67 -4.58 -25.80
CA SER A 146 3.62 -4.75 -24.77
C SER A 146 2.21 -4.66 -25.35
N SER A 147 2.05 -3.86 -26.41
CA SER A 147 0.76 -3.50 -27.02
C SER A 147 0.11 -4.66 -27.77
N TYR A 148 0.89 -5.49 -28.49
CA TYR A 148 0.37 -6.67 -29.18
C TYR A 148 -0.22 -7.72 -28.22
N LYS A 149 0.35 -7.84 -27.02
CA LYS A 149 -0.11 -8.76 -25.96
C LYS A 149 -1.40 -8.25 -25.30
N ARG A 150 -1.53 -6.93 -25.12
CA ARG A 150 -2.77 -6.26 -24.67
C ARG A 150 -3.89 -6.35 -25.71
N MET A 151 -3.58 -6.19 -26.99
CA MET A 151 -4.59 -6.22 -28.05
C MET A 151 -5.24 -7.60 -28.21
N ASN A 152 -4.48 -8.69 -28.13
CA ASN A 152 -5.03 -10.05 -28.13
C ASN A 152 -5.88 -10.39 -26.88
N GLN A 153 -5.73 -9.67 -25.77
CA GLN A 153 -6.60 -9.84 -24.60
C GLN A 153 -7.92 -9.07 -24.73
N ILE A 154 -7.92 -7.92 -25.41
CA ILE A 154 -9.13 -7.12 -25.66
C ILE A 154 -10.07 -7.84 -26.66
N THR A 155 -9.53 -8.59 -27.62
CA THR A 155 -10.33 -9.35 -28.60
C THR A 155 -10.93 -10.66 -28.06
N GLN A 156 -10.66 -11.05 -26.80
CA GLN A 156 -11.21 -12.25 -26.16
C GLN A 156 -12.30 -11.95 -25.11
N ALA A 157 -13.06 -10.87 -25.25
CA ALA A 157 -14.30 -10.73 -24.50
C ALA A 157 -15.31 -11.77 -25.03
N LYS A 158 -15.39 -12.94 -24.38
CA LYS A 158 -16.48 -13.89 -24.63
C LYS A 158 -17.81 -13.14 -24.50
N PRO A 159 -18.76 -13.30 -25.43
CA PRO A 159 -20.09 -12.70 -25.29
C PRO A 159 -20.72 -13.20 -23.99
N GLN A 160 -21.12 -12.26 -23.13
CA GLN A 160 -21.77 -12.60 -21.86
C GLN A 160 -23.17 -13.13 -22.14
N ARG A 161 -23.50 -14.25 -21.49
CA ARG A 161 -24.79 -14.91 -21.65
C ARG A 161 -25.89 -14.04 -21.03
N ILE A 162 -26.88 -13.66 -21.84
CA ILE A 162 -28.14 -13.10 -21.35
C ILE A 162 -28.96 -14.24 -20.76
N ILE A 163 -29.46 -14.07 -19.54
CA ILE A 163 -30.21 -15.10 -18.80
C ILE A 163 -31.55 -14.56 -18.33
N THR A 164 -32.55 -15.43 -18.23
CA THR A 164 -33.88 -15.09 -17.70
C THR A 164 -34.25 -16.00 -16.52
N VAL A 165 -35.18 -15.52 -15.68
CA VAL A 165 -35.70 -16.28 -14.52
C VAL A 165 -36.29 -17.62 -14.99
N GLN A 166 -36.99 -17.60 -16.13
CA GLN A 166 -37.61 -18.77 -16.75
C GLN A 166 -36.56 -19.76 -17.27
N GLU A 167 -35.51 -19.29 -17.97
CA GLU A 167 -34.42 -20.14 -18.46
C GLU A 167 -33.67 -20.85 -17.34
N LEU A 168 -33.51 -20.18 -16.19
CA LEU A 168 -32.87 -20.76 -15.02
C LEU A 168 -33.82 -21.64 -14.19
N GLY A 169 -35.12 -21.67 -14.51
CA GLY A 169 -36.11 -22.43 -13.75
C GLY A 169 -36.21 -21.99 -12.30
N LEU A 170 -36.03 -20.69 -12.03
CA LEU A 170 -36.15 -20.16 -10.66
C LEU A 170 -37.62 -20.12 -10.24
N GLN A 171 -37.87 -20.53 -9.01
CA GLN A 171 -39.19 -20.68 -8.42
C GLN A 171 -39.31 -19.82 -7.15
N PRO A 172 -40.54 -19.43 -6.74
CA PRO A 172 -40.79 -18.84 -5.43
C PRO A 172 -40.34 -19.78 -4.29
N LEU A 173 -40.01 -19.19 -3.14
CA LEU A 173 -39.54 -19.92 -1.97
C LEU A 173 -40.64 -20.82 -1.39
N CYS A 174 -40.29 -22.05 -1.05
CA CYS A 174 -41.14 -22.96 -0.28
C CYS A 174 -41.01 -22.70 1.22
N ASN A 175 -41.93 -23.27 2.01
CA ASN A 175 -41.96 -23.11 3.46
C ASN A 175 -40.68 -23.55 4.17
N GLU A 176 -39.98 -24.56 3.63
CA GLU A 176 -38.72 -25.05 4.20
C GLU A 176 -37.60 -24.00 4.09
N VAL A 177 -37.50 -23.32 2.94
CA VAL A 177 -36.53 -22.24 2.74
C VAL A 177 -36.92 -21.00 3.52
N LEU A 178 -38.21 -20.68 3.60
CA LEU A 178 -38.70 -19.58 4.45
C LEU A 178 -38.36 -19.83 5.93
N ALA A 179 -38.55 -21.05 6.43
CA ALA A 179 -38.17 -21.42 7.79
C ALA A 179 -36.65 -21.27 8.03
N TYR A 180 -35.82 -21.69 7.07
CA TYR A 180 -34.36 -21.52 7.13
C TYR A 180 -33.93 -20.05 7.31
N PHE A 181 -34.60 -19.11 6.62
CA PHE A 181 -34.33 -17.68 6.76
C PHE A 181 -34.95 -17.09 8.02
N ALA A 182 -36.10 -17.58 8.47
CA ALA A 182 -36.72 -17.17 9.72
C ALA A 182 -35.81 -17.50 10.93
N GLU A 183 -35.14 -18.66 10.94
CA GLU A 183 -34.12 -19.00 11.95
C GLU A 183 -32.95 -18.01 11.98
N ARG A 184 -32.70 -17.31 10.87
CA ARG A 184 -31.67 -16.28 10.72
C ARG A 184 -32.18 -14.88 10.95
N MET A 185 -33.41 -14.75 11.46
CA MET A 185 -34.08 -13.48 11.70
C MET A 185 -34.28 -12.66 10.41
N ILE A 186 -34.40 -13.31 9.25
CA ILE A 186 -34.67 -12.67 7.97
C ILE A 186 -36.13 -12.89 7.59
N SER A 187 -36.84 -11.79 7.37
CA SER A 187 -38.26 -11.77 7.05
C SER A 187 -38.54 -12.13 5.59
N GLU A 188 -39.74 -12.64 5.32
CA GLU A 188 -40.20 -12.90 3.95
C GLU A 188 -40.28 -11.60 3.11
N GLU A 189 -40.56 -10.46 3.74
CA GLU A 189 -40.56 -9.16 3.06
C GLU A 189 -39.17 -8.83 2.51
N THR A 190 -38.13 -8.99 3.34
CA THR A 190 -36.73 -8.79 2.94
C THR A 190 -36.36 -9.74 1.81
N LEU A 191 -36.69 -11.03 1.91
CA LEU A 191 -36.43 -12.02 0.84
C LEU A 191 -37.08 -11.62 -0.48
N ARG A 192 -38.34 -11.19 -0.44
CA ARG A 192 -39.10 -10.76 -1.61
C ARG A 192 -38.50 -9.50 -2.26
N ARG A 193 -38.12 -8.48 -1.48
CA ARG A 193 -37.50 -7.25 -2.01
C ARG A 193 -36.16 -7.55 -2.69
N ASN A 194 -35.42 -8.48 -2.11
CA ASN A 194 -34.12 -8.95 -2.61
C ASN A 194 -34.21 -9.98 -3.73
N ALA A 195 -35.43 -10.31 -4.17
CA ALA A 195 -35.71 -11.31 -5.18
C ALA A 195 -35.03 -12.65 -4.88
N VAL A 196 -34.91 -13.05 -3.61
CA VAL A 196 -34.40 -14.38 -3.25
C VAL A 196 -35.39 -15.42 -3.76
N MET A 197 -34.87 -16.42 -4.47
CA MET A 197 -35.65 -17.47 -5.10
C MET A 197 -35.09 -18.83 -4.74
N GLN A 198 -35.73 -19.90 -5.20
CA GLN A 198 -35.17 -21.24 -5.14
C GLN A 198 -35.06 -21.86 -6.53
N ARG A 199 -34.30 -22.94 -6.63
CA ARG A 199 -34.25 -23.80 -7.80
C ARG A 199 -34.23 -25.26 -7.35
N THR A 200 -34.86 -26.12 -8.11
CA THR A 200 -34.89 -27.56 -7.83
C THR A 200 -33.96 -28.30 -8.79
N TYR A 201 -33.02 -29.08 -8.25
CA TYR A 201 -32.14 -29.98 -8.98
C TYR A 201 -32.42 -31.42 -8.57
N GLY A 202 -33.20 -32.14 -9.38
CA GLY A 202 -33.70 -33.47 -8.99
C GLY A 202 -34.55 -33.35 -7.73
N ASP A 203 -34.14 -34.03 -6.65
CA ASP A 203 -34.83 -34.00 -5.35
C ASP A 203 -34.28 -32.94 -4.38
N GLN A 204 -33.32 -32.12 -4.81
CA GLN A 204 -32.68 -31.12 -3.95
C GLN A 204 -33.18 -29.70 -4.25
N ILE A 205 -33.58 -28.99 -3.20
CA ILE A 205 -33.90 -27.56 -3.25
C ILE A 205 -32.63 -26.76 -2.94
N VAL A 206 -32.34 -25.76 -3.77
CA VAL A 206 -31.20 -24.86 -3.59
C VAL A 206 -31.69 -23.42 -3.54
N ILE A 207 -31.06 -22.61 -2.69
CA ILE A 207 -31.35 -21.18 -2.57
C ILE A 207 -30.66 -20.47 -3.73
N ALA A 208 -31.38 -19.58 -4.40
CA ALA A 208 -30.90 -18.77 -5.51
C ALA A 208 -30.92 -17.28 -5.14
N PHE A 209 -29.78 -16.63 -5.32
CA PHE A 209 -29.56 -15.20 -5.15
C PHE A 209 -29.38 -14.55 -6.54
N PRO A 210 -30.44 -13.94 -7.11
CA PRO A 210 -30.37 -13.34 -8.44
C PRO A 210 -29.71 -11.96 -8.38
N TYR A 211 -28.64 -11.78 -9.16
CA TYR A 211 -27.93 -10.52 -9.30
C TYR A 211 -28.60 -9.70 -10.40
N ARG A 212 -29.08 -8.51 -10.06
CA ARG A 212 -29.87 -7.66 -10.95
C ARG A 212 -29.20 -6.32 -11.22
N ARG A 213 -29.48 -5.79 -12.40
CA ARG A 213 -29.15 -4.42 -12.81
C ARG A 213 -30.35 -3.84 -13.55
N ASN A 214 -30.84 -2.69 -13.11
CA ASN A 214 -32.05 -2.04 -13.64
C ASN A 214 -33.25 -3.00 -13.68
N GLY A 215 -33.40 -3.84 -12.65
CA GLY A 215 -34.43 -4.88 -12.57
C GLY A 215 -34.20 -6.12 -13.44
N GLY A 216 -33.28 -6.08 -14.42
CA GLY A 216 -32.92 -7.21 -15.29
C GLY A 216 -31.97 -8.20 -14.61
N LEU A 217 -32.12 -9.49 -14.91
CA LEU A 217 -31.26 -10.55 -14.37
C LEU A 217 -29.92 -10.59 -15.10
N VAL A 218 -28.82 -10.50 -14.36
CA VAL A 218 -27.45 -10.45 -14.89
C VAL A 218 -26.65 -11.71 -14.56
N SER A 219 -26.77 -12.19 -13.32
CA SER A 219 -26.15 -13.43 -12.86
C SER A 219 -27.03 -14.07 -11.78
N CYS A 220 -26.73 -15.30 -11.40
CA CYS A 220 -27.39 -15.96 -10.27
C CYS A 220 -26.36 -16.79 -9.52
N LYS A 221 -26.32 -16.63 -8.21
CA LYS A 221 -25.50 -17.45 -7.31
C LYS A 221 -26.40 -18.35 -6.51
N TYR A 222 -25.96 -19.58 -6.31
CA TYR A 222 -26.71 -20.60 -5.62
C TYR A 222 -25.99 -21.06 -4.38
N ARG A 223 -26.78 -21.53 -3.43
CA ARG A 223 -26.31 -22.15 -2.21
C ARG A 223 -27.18 -23.34 -1.87
N ASP A 224 -26.55 -24.47 -1.56
CA ASP A 224 -27.24 -25.60 -0.95
C ASP A 224 -27.30 -25.46 0.59
N ILE A 225 -28.12 -26.30 1.22
CA ILE A 225 -28.24 -26.32 2.69
C ILE A 225 -26.93 -26.67 3.39
N ASN A 226 -26.02 -27.38 2.70
CA ASN A 226 -24.69 -27.78 3.19
C ASN A 226 -23.62 -26.68 3.02
N LYS A 227 -24.02 -25.45 2.69
CA LYS A 227 -23.14 -24.28 2.52
C LYS A 227 -22.18 -24.37 1.33
N LYS A 228 -22.50 -25.17 0.31
CA LYS A 228 -21.79 -25.18 -0.97
C LYS A 228 -22.35 -24.10 -1.88
N PHE A 229 -21.46 -23.30 -2.47
CA PHE A 229 -21.83 -22.20 -3.37
C PHE A 229 -21.35 -22.44 -4.79
N TRP A 230 -22.13 -21.98 -5.76
CA TRP A 230 -21.73 -21.88 -7.16
C TRP A 230 -22.49 -20.74 -7.86
N GLN A 231 -22.03 -20.33 -9.04
CA GLN A 231 -22.61 -19.22 -9.80
C GLN A 231 -22.79 -19.60 -11.27
N GLU A 232 -23.73 -18.95 -11.95
CA GLU A 232 -23.91 -19.11 -13.40
C GLU A 232 -22.65 -18.73 -14.19
N ASN A 233 -22.23 -19.65 -15.07
CA ASN A 233 -21.04 -19.48 -15.91
C ASN A 233 -21.26 -18.45 -17.02
N ASP A 234 -20.16 -17.82 -17.46
CA ASP A 234 -20.14 -16.86 -18.57
C ASP A 234 -21.12 -15.67 -18.41
N THR A 235 -21.42 -15.29 -17.16
CA THR A 235 -22.22 -14.11 -16.78
C THR A 235 -21.35 -12.93 -16.33
N GLU A 236 -21.90 -11.72 -16.35
CA GLU A 236 -21.22 -10.55 -15.82
C GLU A 236 -21.13 -10.62 -14.29
N LYS A 237 -19.95 -10.30 -13.73
CA LYS A 237 -19.78 -10.19 -12.29
C LYS A 237 -20.17 -8.79 -11.84
N ILE A 238 -21.19 -8.70 -11.00
CA ILE A 238 -21.69 -7.46 -10.39
C ILE A 238 -21.93 -7.70 -8.89
N PHE A 239 -22.23 -6.64 -8.15
CA PHE A 239 -22.67 -6.75 -6.77
C PHE A 239 -24.10 -7.30 -6.64
N TYR A 240 -24.38 -8.06 -5.58
CA TYR A 240 -25.75 -8.40 -5.23
C TYR A 240 -26.42 -7.19 -4.58
N GLY A 241 -27.63 -6.84 -5.04
CA GLY A 241 -28.32 -5.63 -4.61
C GLY A 241 -27.81 -4.34 -5.26
N LEU A 242 -27.13 -4.41 -6.42
CA LEU A 242 -26.55 -3.24 -7.10
C LEU A 242 -27.54 -2.08 -7.29
N ASP A 243 -28.79 -2.38 -7.62
CA ASP A 243 -29.85 -1.38 -7.83
C ASP A 243 -30.16 -0.57 -6.55
N ASP A 244 -29.86 -1.12 -5.36
CA ASP A 244 -30.13 -0.45 -4.08
C ASP A 244 -29.16 0.70 -3.76
N ILE A 245 -28.02 0.76 -4.44
CA ILE A 245 -27.01 1.80 -4.23
C ILE A 245 -26.99 2.85 -5.35
N GLU A 246 -27.95 2.80 -6.28
CA GLU A 246 -28.01 3.77 -7.36
C GLU A 246 -28.23 5.19 -6.83
N GLY A 247 -27.22 6.05 -7.00
CA GLY A 247 -27.26 7.44 -6.53
C GLY A 247 -27.04 7.64 -5.04
N ALA A 248 -26.74 6.59 -4.28
CA ALA A 248 -26.45 6.69 -2.86
C ALA A 248 -25.06 7.31 -2.59
N SER A 249 -25.00 8.21 -1.61
CA SER A 249 -23.74 8.82 -1.14
C SER A 249 -23.05 8.03 -0.02
N ASP A 250 -23.83 7.23 0.71
CA ASP A 250 -23.37 6.32 1.76
C ASP A 250 -23.77 4.90 1.34
N ILE A 251 -22.83 3.96 1.30
CA ILE A 251 -23.07 2.57 0.90
C ILE A 251 -22.36 1.61 1.86
N ILE A 252 -22.93 0.42 2.03
CA ILE A 252 -22.34 -0.66 2.81
C ILE A 252 -21.97 -1.81 1.88
N ILE A 253 -20.77 -2.35 2.03
CA ILE A 253 -20.30 -3.55 1.31
C ILE A 253 -20.05 -4.65 2.32
N VAL A 254 -20.77 -5.76 2.18
CA VAL A 254 -20.62 -6.98 2.98
C VAL A 254 -20.04 -8.13 2.14
N GLU A 255 -19.63 -9.20 2.81
CA GLU A 255 -19.08 -10.38 2.12
C GLU A 255 -20.17 -11.28 1.52
N GLY A 256 -21.16 -11.69 2.31
CA GLY A 256 -22.18 -12.65 1.91
C GLY A 256 -23.53 -12.06 1.53
N GLU A 257 -24.31 -12.80 0.73
CA GLU A 257 -25.68 -12.42 0.39
C GLU A 257 -26.58 -12.39 1.63
N ILE A 258 -26.38 -13.30 2.58
CA ILE A 258 -27.15 -13.36 3.83
C ILE A 258 -26.83 -12.15 4.73
N ASP A 259 -25.59 -11.69 4.75
CA ASP A 259 -25.20 -10.47 5.47
C ASP A 259 -25.91 -9.25 4.90
N LYS A 260 -26.07 -9.20 3.58
CA LYS A 260 -26.80 -8.10 2.90
C LYS A 260 -28.27 -8.10 3.32
N LEU A 261 -28.89 -9.27 3.40
CA LEU A 261 -30.25 -9.42 3.93
C LEU A 261 -30.30 -8.99 5.41
N SER A 262 -29.27 -9.31 6.19
CA SER A 262 -29.20 -8.95 7.60
C SER A 262 -29.06 -7.44 7.82
N MET A 263 -28.32 -6.74 6.95
CA MET A 263 -28.25 -5.28 6.94
C MET A 263 -29.61 -4.63 6.70
N GLU A 264 -30.43 -5.24 5.84
CA GLU A 264 -31.76 -4.73 5.54
C GLU A 264 -32.73 -4.87 6.73
N GLU A 265 -32.64 -5.97 7.47
CA GLU A 265 -33.36 -6.15 8.75
C GLU A 265 -32.95 -5.11 9.80
N ALA A 266 -31.70 -4.63 9.76
CA ALA A 266 -31.23 -3.50 10.58
C ALA A 266 -31.63 -2.11 10.03
N GLY A 267 -32.32 -2.06 8.88
CA GLY A 267 -32.82 -0.84 8.25
C GLY A 267 -31.89 -0.23 7.20
N PHE A 268 -30.82 -0.91 6.78
CA PHE A 268 -29.92 -0.45 5.74
C PHE A 268 -30.26 -1.08 4.38
N ARG A 269 -30.87 -0.28 3.50
CA ARG A 269 -31.15 -0.71 2.13
C ARG A 269 -29.99 -0.45 1.18
N ASN A 270 -29.17 0.56 1.46
CA ASN A 270 -27.97 0.96 0.72
C ASN A 270 -26.79 -0.02 0.91
N CYS A 271 -27.05 -1.33 0.85
CA CYS A 271 -26.07 -2.38 1.10
C CYS A 271 -25.94 -3.31 -0.11
N VAL A 272 -24.72 -3.72 -0.41
CA VAL A 272 -24.40 -4.71 -1.46
C VAL A 272 -23.49 -5.81 -0.92
N SER A 273 -23.56 -7.02 -1.50
CA SER A 273 -22.58 -8.08 -1.23
C SER A 273 -21.68 -8.35 -2.43
N VAL A 274 -20.42 -8.70 -2.15
CA VAL A 274 -19.47 -9.09 -3.20
C VAL A 274 -19.89 -10.42 -3.85
N PRO A 275 -19.67 -10.61 -5.17
CA PRO A 275 -20.02 -11.86 -5.84
C PRO A 275 -19.09 -13.01 -5.47
N ASP A 276 -17.80 -12.69 -5.35
CA ASP A 276 -16.73 -13.63 -5.03
C ASP A 276 -16.29 -13.42 -3.58
N GLY A 277 -16.15 -14.51 -2.82
CA GLY A 277 -15.70 -14.45 -1.43
C GLY A 277 -14.25 -13.97 -1.27
N ALA A 278 -13.82 -13.85 -0.01
CA ALA A 278 -12.54 -13.29 0.36
C ALA A 278 -11.31 -14.00 -0.27
N PRO A 279 -10.23 -13.26 -0.58
CA PRO A 279 -8.92 -13.88 -0.84
C PRO A 279 -8.33 -14.52 0.44
N PRO A 280 -7.43 -15.51 0.30
CA PRO A 280 -6.73 -16.07 1.45
C PRO A 280 -5.75 -15.06 2.09
N SER A 281 -5.27 -14.07 1.33
CA SER A 281 -4.37 -13.02 1.79
C SER A 281 -4.41 -11.80 0.89
N VAL A 282 -3.92 -10.67 1.42
CA VAL A 282 -3.73 -9.42 0.67
C VAL A 282 -2.57 -9.59 -0.31
N SER A 283 -2.75 -9.14 -1.54
CA SER A 283 -1.71 -9.09 -2.56
C SER A 283 -0.61 -8.12 -2.16
N THR A 284 0.61 -8.63 -2.06
CA THR A 284 1.84 -7.84 -1.89
C THR A 284 2.27 -7.08 -3.15
N LYS A 285 1.63 -7.37 -4.29
CA LYS A 285 1.88 -6.69 -5.57
C LYS A 285 1.09 -5.39 -5.68
N ASP A 286 1.60 -4.47 -6.49
CA ASP A 286 0.90 -3.27 -6.92
C ASP A 286 -0.49 -3.59 -7.48
N LEU A 287 -1.38 -2.60 -7.42
CA LEU A 287 -2.72 -2.74 -7.98
C LEU A 287 -2.65 -3.09 -9.47
N PRO A 288 -3.26 -4.21 -9.90
CA PRO A 288 -3.33 -4.54 -11.31
C PRO A 288 -4.16 -3.49 -12.06
N SER A 289 -3.89 -3.33 -13.36
CA SER A 289 -4.74 -2.48 -14.20
C SER A 289 -6.18 -3.01 -14.26
N GLN A 290 -7.15 -2.16 -14.58
CA GLN A 290 -8.58 -2.54 -14.63
C GLN A 290 -8.85 -3.76 -15.51
N ILE A 291 -8.07 -3.95 -16.58
CA ILE A 291 -8.19 -5.06 -17.53
C ILE A 291 -7.64 -6.37 -16.93
N GLU A 292 -6.59 -6.28 -16.12
CA GLU A 292 -5.90 -7.43 -15.54
C GLU A 292 -6.54 -7.91 -14.23
N ASP A 293 -7.33 -7.04 -13.59
CA ASP A 293 -7.96 -7.28 -12.30
C ASP A 293 -9.22 -8.17 -12.37
N LYS A 294 -9.03 -9.39 -12.88
CA LYS A 294 -10.13 -10.34 -13.15
C LYS A 294 -10.91 -10.73 -11.89
N LYS A 295 -10.24 -10.80 -10.73
CA LYS A 295 -10.87 -11.18 -9.45
C LYS A 295 -11.81 -10.09 -8.96
N TYR A 296 -11.41 -8.82 -9.05
CA TYR A 296 -12.20 -7.69 -8.58
C TYR A 296 -12.92 -6.96 -9.72
N ARG A 297 -13.11 -7.63 -10.87
CA ARG A 297 -13.74 -7.05 -12.07
C ARG A 297 -15.14 -6.47 -11.80
N TYR A 298 -15.84 -6.99 -10.79
CA TYR A 298 -17.14 -6.45 -10.38
C TYR A 298 -17.08 -5.00 -9.90
N LEU A 299 -15.96 -4.56 -9.31
CA LEU A 299 -15.75 -3.15 -8.93
C LEU A 299 -15.73 -2.25 -10.16
N TRP A 300 -15.03 -2.68 -11.21
CA TRP A 300 -14.92 -1.94 -12.47
C TRP A 300 -16.23 -1.94 -13.25
N ASN A 301 -16.91 -3.09 -13.30
CA ASN A 301 -18.25 -3.21 -13.91
C ASN A 301 -19.30 -2.32 -13.22
N CYS A 302 -19.11 -2.04 -11.92
CA CYS A 302 -20.05 -1.23 -11.12
C CYS A 302 -19.49 0.17 -10.79
N LYS A 303 -18.42 0.61 -11.46
CA LYS A 303 -17.68 1.85 -11.12
C LYS A 303 -18.58 3.08 -11.03
N ALA A 304 -19.53 3.23 -11.96
CA ALA A 304 -20.45 4.37 -12.01
C ALA A 304 -21.37 4.48 -10.78
N TYR A 305 -21.62 3.36 -10.08
CA TYR A 305 -22.39 3.35 -8.82
C TYR A 305 -21.47 3.75 -7.65
N LEU A 306 -20.26 3.17 -7.61
CA LEU A 306 -19.29 3.38 -6.53
C LEU A 306 -18.67 4.79 -6.53
N GLU A 307 -18.49 5.43 -7.68
CA GLU A 307 -17.92 6.79 -7.76
C GLU A 307 -18.80 7.85 -7.10
N LYS A 308 -20.12 7.63 -7.05
CA LYS A 308 -21.06 8.55 -6.39
C LYS A 308 -21.05 8.43 -4.87
N ALA A 309 -20.57 7.31 -4.33
CA ALA A 309 -20.46 7.11 -2.90
C ALA A 309 -19.29 7.92 -2.33
N SER A 310 -19.59 8.86 -1.44
CA SER A 310 -18.62 9.59 -0.64
C SER A 310 -18.16 8.80 0.57
N ARG A 311 -19.03 7.92 1.09
CA ARG A 311 -18.78 7.06 2.25
C ARG A 311 -19.10 5.62 1.90
N ILE A 312 -18.12 4.73 2.15
CA ILE A 312 -18.22 3.30 1.88
C ILE A 312 -17.87 2.56 3.17
N ILE A 313 -18.86 1.91 3.77
CA ILE A 313 -18.66 1.10 4.97
C ILE A 313 -18.35 -0.33 4.54
N LEU A 314 -17.16 -0.81 4.90
CA LEU A 314 -16.70 -2.18 4.68
C LEU A 314 -17.02 -3.03 5.91
N ALA A 315 -18.04 -3.87 5.75
CA ALA A 315 -18.58 -4.77 6.76
C ALA A 315 -18.34 -6.24 6.35
N THR A 316 -17.07 -6.57 6.08
CA THR A 316 -16.63 -7.93 5.73
C THR A 316 -16.53 -8.82 6.97
N ASP A 317 -16.33 -10.13 6.77
CA ASP A 317 -16.16 -11.08 7.87
C ASP A 317 -15.01 -10.66 8.80
N GLY A 318 -15.18 -10.93 10.10
CA GLY A 318 -14.22 -10.66 11.18
C GLY A 318 -13.04 -11.63 11.24
N ASP A 319 -12.88 -12.48 10.23
CA ASP A 319 -11.79 -13.46 10.12
C ASP A 319 -10.65 -12.96 9.22
N PRO A 320 -9.48 -13.63 9.20
CA PRO A 320 -8.34 -13.17 8.40
C PRO A 320 -8.62 -13.02 6.90
N PRO A 321 -9.36 -13.93 6.23
CA PRO A 321 -9.81 -13.72 4.86
C PRO A 321 -10.67 -12.46 4.69
N GLY A 322 -11.68 -12.25 5.54
CA GLY A 322 -12.55 -11.07 5.48
C GLY A 322 -11.76 -9.77 5.65
N GLN A 323 -10.78 -9.74 6.55
CA GLN A 323 -9.85 -8.61 6.69
C GLN A 323 -9.03 -8.37 5.42
N ALA A 324 -8.57 -9.43 4.75
CA ALA A 324 -7.86 -9.32 3.48
C ALA A 324 -8.77 -8.78 2.36
N LEU A 325 -10.05 -9.18 2.34
CA LEU A 325 -11.04 -8.63 1.42
C LEU A 325 -11.24 -7.13 1.65
N ALA A 326 -11.44 -6.70 2.91
CA ALA A 326 -11.62 -5.28 3.24
C ALA A 326 -10.44 -4.43 2.79
N GLU A 327 -9.22 -4.92 2.98
CA GLU A 327 -7.99 -4.24 2.55
C GLU A 327 -7.90 -4.11 1.02
N GLU A 328 -8.24 -5.16 0.27
CA GLU A 328 -8.22 -5.13 -1.20
C GLU A 328 -9.32 -4.25 -1.80
N LEU A 329 -10.48 -4.18 -1.13
CA LEU A 329 -11.55 -3.24 -1.47
C LEU A 329 -11.10 -1.81 -1.19
N ALA A 330 -10.60 -1.51 0.01
CA ALA A 330 -10.17 -0.17 0.40
C ALA A 330 -9.08 0.38 -0.52
N ARG A 331 -8.11 -0.46 -0.91
CA ARG A 331 -7.03 -0.06 -1.84
C ARG A 331 -7.54 0.32 -3.23
N ARG A 332 -8.66 -0.25 -3.71
CA ARG A 332 -9.26 0.03 -5.04
C ARG A 332 -10.30 1.14 -5.03
N LEU A 333 -11.03 1.25 -3.92
CA LEU A 333 -12.11 2.23 -3.76
C LEU A 333 -11.58 3.59 -3.27
N GLY A 334 -10.38 3.63 -2.67
CA GLY A 334 -9.81 4.80 -2.02
C GLY A 334 -10.06 4.71 -0.51
N ARG A 335 -8.98 4.61 0.27
CA ARG A 335 -9.05 4.44 1.74
C ARG A 335 -9.74 5.62 2.42
N GLU A 336 -9.57 6.81 1.88
CA GLU A 336 -10.12 8.07 2.38
C GLU A 336 -11.65 8.11 2.36
N ARG A 337 -12.29 7.26 1.54
CA ARG A 337 -13.74 7.11 1.48
C ARG A 337 -14.23 5.82 2.13
N CYS A 338 -13.34 5.04 2.76
CA CYS A 338 -13.68 3.76 3.36
C CYS A 338 -13.76 3.88 4.89
N TRP A 339 -14.74 3.21 5.45
CA TRP A 339 -14.90 2.97 6.89
C TRP A 339 -14.88 1.46 7.12
N ARG A 340 -14.37 1.01 8.26
CA ARG A 340 -14.31 -0.40 8.63
C ARG A 340 -15.18 -0.66 9.84
N VAL A 341 -16.02 -1.68 9.74
CA VAL A 341 -16.80 -2.17 10.88
C VAL A 341 -15.91 -2.99 11.79
N ARG A 342 -16.04 -2.75 13.10
CA ARG A 342 -15.47 -3.61 14.14
C ARG A 342 -16.61 -4.40 14.77
N TRP A 343 -16.67 -5.70 14.49
CA TRP A 343 -17.70 -6.56 15.05
C TRP A 343 -17.58 -6.66 16.59
N PRO A 344 -18.72 -6.70 17.30
CA PRO A 344 -18.74 -6.73 18.76
C PRO A 344 -18.12 -8.00 19.36
N GLU A 345 -17.74 -7.92 20.63
CA GLU A 345 -17.18 -9.05 21.38
C GLU A 345 -18.26 -10.07 21.76
N LYS A 346 -17.89 -11.35 21.70
CA LYS A 346 -18.70 -12.51 22.04
C LYS A 346 -18.08 -13.16 23.27
N GLY A 347 -18.33 -12.56 24.43
CA GLY A 347 -17.71 -12.96 25.70
C GLY A 347 -16.21 -12.69 25.73
N GLU A 348 -15.47 -13.44 26.56
CA GLU A 348 -14.04 -13.17 26.85
C GLU A 348 -13.07 -13.59 25.74
N THR A 349 -13.47 -14.45 24.78
CA THR A 349 -12.53 -15.10 23.86
C THR A 349 -12.89 -14.99 22.37
N GLY A 350 -13.93 -14.24 22.01
CA GLY A 350 -14.42 -14.21 20.64
C GLY A 350 -15.01 -12.87 20.22
N ARG A 351 -15.24 -12.73 18.92
CA ARG A 351 -16.08 -11.67 18.34
C ARG A 351 -17.12 -12.32 17.45
N PHE A 352 -18.21 -11.60 17.22
CA PHE A 352 -19.14 -11.96 16.17
C PHE A 352 -18.44 -11.95 14.82
N LYS A 353 -18.77 -12.94 13.98
CA LYS A 353 -18.08 -13.13 12.71
C LYS A 353 -18.55 -12.16 11.63
N ASP A 354 -19.85 -11.98 11.51
CA ASP A 354 -20.49 -11.31 10.39
C ASP A 354 -21.79 -10.62 10.82
N ALA A 355 -22.47 -9.97 9.86
CA ALA A 355 -23.69 -9.21 10.13
C ALA A 355 -24.83 -10.13 10.57
N ASN A 356 -24.93 -11.33 10.00
CA ASN A 356 -25.99 -12.28 10.33
C ASN A 356 -25.85 -12.81 11.76
N GLU A 357 -24.63 -13.10 12.23
CA GLU A 357 -24.44 -13.49 13.62
C GLU A 357 -24.87 -12.36 14.58
N VAL A 358 -24.46 -11.11 14.33
CA VAL A 358 -24.89 -9.98 15.17
C VAL A 358 -26.41 -9.84 15.18
N LEU A 359 -27.07 -9.95 14.02
CA LEU A 359 -28.52 -9.91 13.92
C LEU A 359 -29.18 -11.03 14.73
N MET A 360 -28.70 -12.27 14.60
CA MET A 360 -29.30 -13.43 15.27
C MET A 360 -29.16 -13.38 16.79
N TYR A 361 -28.02 -12.91 17.31
CA TYR A 361 -27.72 -12.97 18.73
C TYR A 361 -28.03 -11.66 19.49
N LEU A 362 -27.83 -10.50 18.85
CA LEU A 362 -27.99 -9.19 19.49
C LEU A 362 -29.18 -8.39 18.93
N GLY A 363 -29.70 -8.79 17.77
CA GLY A 363 -30.87 -8.17 17.15
C GLY A 363 -30.54 -6.98 16.23
N PRO A 364 -31.56 -6.47 15.52
CA PRO A 364 -31.37 -5.47 14.46
C PRO A 364 -30.92 -4.10 14.97
N ARG A 365 -31.29 -3.74 16.22
CA ARG A 365 -30.86 -2.47 16.83
C ARG A 365 -29.36 -2.44 17.09
N GLU A 366 -28.81 -3.53 17.60
CA GLU A 366 -27.38 -3.61 17.88
C GLU A 366 -26.57 -3.68 16.59
N LEU A 367 -27.02 -4.47 15.60
CA LEU A 367 -26.41 -4.47 14.27
C LEU A 367 -26.37 -3.05 13.68
N ARG A 368 -27.46 -2.30 13.82
CA ARG A 368 -27.51 -0.89 13.38
C ARG A 368 -26.44 -0.02 14.05
N GLN A 369 -26.33 -0.10 15.37
CA GLN A 369 -25.35 0.66 16.14
C GLN A 369 -23.91 0.31 15.76
N VAL A 370 -23.62 -0.98 15.52
CA VAL A 370 -22.30 -1.44 15.06
C VAL A 370 -21.91 -0.82 13.72
N ILE A 371 -22.86 -0.71 12.78
CA ILE A 371 -22.61 -0.10 11.47
C ILE A 371 -22.48 1.43 11.55
N GLU A 372 -23.33 2.08 12.34
CA GLU A 372 -23.27 3.54 12.54
C GLU A 372 -21.93 3.98 13.19
N ASN A 373 -21.36 3.12 14.04
CA ASN A 373 -20.06 3.32 14.70
C ASN A 373 -18.86 2.81 13.89
N ALA A 374 -19.01 2.51 12.60
CA ALA A 374 -17.87 2.14 11.77
C ALA A 374 -16.77 3.21 11.82
N GLU A 375 -15.52 2.79 11.96
CA GLU A 375 -14.36 3.66 12.11
C GLU A 375 -13.76 3.99 10.75
N LEU A 376 -13.11 5.15 10.60
CA LEU A 376 -12.42 5.47 9.35
C LEU A 376 -11.36 4.41 9.05
N TYR A 377 -11.25 3.98 7.80
CA TYR A 377 -10.25 2.99 7.43
C TYR A 377 -8.85 3.56 7.69
N PRO A 378 -7.95 2.86 8.40
CA PRO A 378 -6.62 3.38 8.70
C PRO A 378 -5.88 3.81 7.44
N ILE A 379 -5.47 5.07 7.40
CA ILE A 379 -4.65 5.63 6.33
C ILE A 379 -3.21 5.50 6.81
N GLN A 380 -2.37 4.76 6.07
CA GLN A 380 -0.96 4.61 6.41
C GLN A 380 -0.30 6.00 6.52
N GLY A 381 0.41 6.23 7.62
CA GLY A 381 1.09 7.50 7.88
C GLY A 381 0.22 8.60 8.50
N LEU A 382 -1.07 8.36 8.73
CA LEU A 382 -1.94 9.25 9.48
C LEU A 382 -2.28 8.63 10.83
N PHE A 383 -1.85 9.29 11.91
CA PHE A 383 -2.04 8.81 13.28
C PHE A 383 -2.73 9.88 14.12
N ASN A 384 -3.46 9.45 15.14
CA ASN A 384 -4.01 10.37 16.14
C ASN A 384 -3.06 10.45 17.34
N PHE A 385 -2.94 11.61 17.97
CA PHE A 385 -2.19 11.75 19.23
C PHE A 385 -2.70 10.83 20.33
N SER A 386 -3.99 10.48 20.32
CA SER A 386 -4.55 9.50 21.26
C SER A 386 -3.87 8.13 21.17
N ASP A 387 -3.40 7.76 19.98
CA ASP A 387 -2.74 6.48 19.72
C ASP A 387 -1.36 6.40 20.41
N TYR A 388 -0.78 7.55 20.77
CA TYR A 388 0.51 7.68 21.46
C TYR A 388 0.37 8.08 22.93
N SER A 389 -0.84 7.96 23.51
CA SER A 389 -1.10 8.36 24.90
C SER A 389 -0.12 7.76 25.90
N SER A 390 0.17 6.45 25.79
CA SER A 390 1.13 5.78 26.65
C SER A 390 2.57 6.30 26.51
N GLU A 391 2.98 6.66 25.29
CA GLU A 391 4.31 7.23 25.03
C GLU A 391 4.41 8.66 25.58
N ILE A 392 3.36 9.47 25.39
CA ILE A 392 3.26 10.82 25.94
C ILE A 392 3.29 10.77 27.47
N ASP A 393 2.51 9.88 28.07
CA ASP A 393 2.49 9.68 29.52
C ASP A 393 3.87 9.21 30.00
N GLY A 394 4.49 8.26 29.31
CA GLY A 394 5.83 7.77 29.63
C GLY A 394 6.89 8.87 29.59
N TYR A 395 6.80 9.78 28.61
CA TYR A 395 7.68 10.95 28.50
C TYR A 395 7.43 11.96 29.63
N TYR A 396 6.15 12.24 29.95
CA TYR A 396 5.79 13.17 31.03
C TYR A 396 6.23 12.67 32.41
N TYR A 397 5.99 11.39 32.70
CA TYR A 397 6.34 10.75 33.98
C TYR A 397 7.80 10.27 34.04
N GLN A 398 8.58 10.48 32.98
CA GLN A 398 10.00 10.11 32.89
C GLN A 398 10.27 8.62 33.18
N THR A 399 9.44 7.74 32.62
CA THR A 399 9.51 6.29 32.89
C THR A 399 10.55 5.53 32.05
N LEU A 400 11.10 6.16 31.00
CA LEU A 400 12.09 5.61 30.07
C LEU A 400 13.54 5.87 30.52
N GLY A 401 13.77 6.88 31.38
CA GLY A 401 15.03 7.12 32.07
C GLY A 401 16.09 7.92 31.28
N TYR A 402 15.76 8.42 30.09
CA TYR A 402 16.67 9.20 29.21
C TYR A 402 16.00 10.45 28.62
N GLU A 403 14.86 10.88 29.17
CA GLU A 403 14.01 11.96 28.64
C GLU A 403 14.73 13.32 28.62
N LEU A 404 15.73 13.50 29.48
CA LEU A 404 16.58 14.70 29.56
C LEU A 404 17.92 14.55 28.84
N GLY A 405 18.15 13.39 28.20
CA GLY A 405 19.40 13.03 27.55
C GLY A 405 20.50 12.58 28.51
N VAL A 406 21.55 11.99 27.95
CA VAL A 406 22.73 11.52 28.67
C VAL A 406 23.83 12.58 28.60
N SER A 407 24.47 12.85 29.73
CA SER A 407 25.64 13.73 29.82
C SER A 407 26.73 13.32 28.82
N THR A 408 27.32 14.31 28.17
CA THR A 408 28.45 14.12 27.24
C THR A 408 29.76 13.80 27.96
N GLY A 409 29.80 13.96 29.29
CA GLY A 409 31.03 13.92 30.10
C GLY A 409 31.75 15.27 30.20
N TRP A 410 31.28 16.30 29.48
CA TRP A 410 31.82 17.66 29.56
C TRP A 410 30.79 18.62 30.17
N LYS A 411 30.99 19.01 31.43
CA LYS A 411 30.05 19.85 32.18
C LYS A 411 29.66 21.15 31.47
N ASN A 412 30.62 21.78 30.80
CA ASN A 412 30.40 23.03 30.06
C ASN A 412 29.60 22.83 28.77
N LEU A 413 29.50 21.59 28.27
CA LEU A 413 28.66 21.26 27.12
C LEU A 413 27.29 20.76 27.55
N ASP A 414 27.21 20.01 28.66
CA ASP A 414 25.96 19.45 29.19
C ASP A 414 24.91 20.53 29.53
N GLU A 415 25.35 21.77 29.79
CA GLU A 415 24.46 22.93 29.95
C GLU A 415 23.67 23.28 28.67
N PHE A 416 24.20 22.89 27.51
CA PHE A 416 23.64 23.23 26.20
C PHE A 416 23.21 21.99 25.40
N TYR A 417 23.80 20.83 25.66
CA TYR A 417 23.62 19.63 24.87
C TYR A 417 23.87 18.35 25.69
N ASN A 418 22.85 17.50 25.74
CA ASN A 418 22.93 16.12 26.18
C ASN A 418 22.55 15.20 25.03
N VAL A 419 23.02 13.95 25.06
CA VAL A 419 22.80 12.98 23.99
C VAL A 419 21.49 12.23 24.25
N VAL A 420 20.47 12.45 23.41
CA VAL A 420 19.16 11.81 23.55
C VAL A 420 19.06 10.59 22.61
N PRO A 421 18.76 9.38 23.11
CA PRO A 421 18.49 8.23 22.27
C PRO A 421 17.34 8.48 21.28
N GLY A 422 17.56 8.14 20.01
CA GLY A 422 16.53 8.29 18.97
C GLY A 422 16.65 9.58 18.16
N GLU A 423 17.48 10.53 18.61
CA GLU A 423 17.76 11.77 17.88
C GLU A 423 19.01 11.66 17.00
N LEU A 424 19.07 12.50 15.95
CA LEU A 424 20.23 12.62 15.08
C LEU A 424 21.17 13.74 15.59
N THR A 425 22.37 13.36 16.00
CA THR A 425 23.42 14.32 16.35
C THR A 425 24.32 14.62 15.16
N ILE A 426 24.42 15.90 14.78
CA ILE A 426 25.27 16.35 13.67
C ILE A 426 26.45 17.15 14.22
N VAL A 427 27.67 16.66 13.97
CA VAL A 427 28.92 17.33 14.38
C VAL A 427 29.60 17.93 13.14
N THR A 428 29.77 19.25 13.14
CA THR A 428 30.40 19.99 12.04
C THR A 428 31.50 20.93 12.54
N GLY A 429 32.32 21.45 11.62
CA GLY A 429 33.50 22.25 11.93
C GLY A 429 34.52 22.27 10.79
N VAL A 430 35.48 23.18 10.87
CA VAL A 430 36.50 23.35 9.83
C VAL A 430 37.36 22.08 9.65
N PRO A 431 37.93 21.84 8.45
CA PRO A 431 38.86 20.72 8.25
C PRO A 431 39.98 20.72 9.29
N ASN A 432 40.38 19.54 9.75
CA ASN A 432 41.40 19.34 10.78
C ASN A 432 41.11 20.00 12.15
N SER A 433 39.86 20.37 12.45
CA SER A 433 39.47 20.92 13.77
C SER A 433 39.31 19.88 14.88
N GLY A 434 39.58 18.59 14.62
CA GLY A 434 39.44 17.52 15.61
C GLY A 434 38.04 16.93 15.76
N LYS A 435 37.13 17.11 14.78
CA LYS A 435 35.76 16.55 14.83
C LYS A 435 35.72 15.05 15.15
N SER A 436 36.50 14.25 14.41
CA SER A 436 36.56 12.80 14.63
C SER A 436 37.12 12.46 16.02
N GLU A 437 38.11 13.21 16.49
CA GLU A 437 38.67 13.01 17.84
C GLU A 437 37.65 13.32 18.94
N TRP A 438 36.84 14.37 18.73
CA TRP A 438 35.78 14.76 19.65
C TRP A 438 34.67 13.70 19.69
N ILE A 439 34.26 13.20 18.53
CA ILE A 439 33.27 12.13 18.40
C ILE A 439 33.74 10.85 19.12
N ASP A 440 34.98 10.42 18.87
CA ASP A 440 35.55 9.24 19.53
C ASP A 440 35.54 9.40 21.05
N ALA A 441 35.88 10.61 21.54
CA ALA A 441 35.87 10.91 22.98
C ALA A 441 34.46 10.90 23.56
N LEU A 442 33.47 11.44 22.86
CA LEU A 442 32.07 11.38 23.27
C LEU A 442 31.60 9.92 23.38
N CYS A 443 31.89 9.09 22.38
CA CYS A 443 31.54 7.67 22.42
C CYS A 443 32.18 6.94 23.62
N CYS A 444 33.46 7.22 23.92
CA CYS A 444 34.11 6.67 25.12
C CYS A 444 33.40 7.11 26.41
N ASN A 445 33.06 8.40 26.54
CA ASN A 445 32.38 8.93 27.72
C ASN A 445 31.00 8.29 27.93
N LEU A 446 30.23 8.11 26.85
CA LEU A 446 28.91 7.48 26.90
C LEU A 446 29.00 5.98 27.23
N SER A 447 30.00 5.28 26.69
CA SER A 447 30.28 3.89 27.07
C SER A 447 30.64 3.78 28.55
N GLU A 448 31.50 4.66 29.06
CA GLU A 448 31.94 4.62 30.47
C GLU A 448 30.83 5.02 31.45
N SER A 449 29.99 6.00 31.10
CA SER A 449 28.94 6.53 31.98
C SER A 449 27.68 5.66 32.04
N VAL A 450 27.20 5.18 30.90
CA VAL A 450 25.90 4.50 30.77
C VAL A 450 25.97 3.18 30.00
N GLY A 451 27.17 2.69 29.69
CA GLY A 451 27.36 1.37 29.07
C GLY A 451 26.94 1.30 27.60
N TRP A 452 26.84 2.43 26.90
CA TRP A 452 26.41 2.43 25.51
C TRP A 452 27.41 1.73 24.58
N LYS A 453 26.84 1.05 23.58
CA LYS A 453 27.57 0.35 22.53
C LYS A 453 27.34 1.04 21.19
N PHE A 454 28.33 0.99 20.31
CA PHE A 454 28.38 1.80 19.09
C PHE A 454 28.69 0.97 17.85
N ALA A 455 28.06 1.32 16.73
CA ALA A 455 28.45 0.87 15.40
C ALA A 455 29.10 2.04 14.65
N LEU A 456 30.30 1.83 14.13
CA LEU A 456 31.12 2.85 13.51
C LEU A 456 31.24 2.60 12.00
N CYS A 457 30.84 3.60 11.22
CA CYS A 457 31.09 3.63 9.79
C CYS A 457 32.04 4.81 9.49
N SER A 458 33.33 4.51 9.36
CA SER A 458 34.38 5.52 9.17
C SER A 458 35.01 5.37 7.79
N MET A 459 34.66 6.28 6.87
CA MET A 459 35.19 6.27 5.49
C MET A 459 36.61 6.85 5.37
N GLU A 460 37.06 7.61 6.38
CA GLU A 460 38.37 8.29 6.33
C GLU A 460 39.45 7.56 7.14
N ASN A 461 39.14 7.10 8.36
CA ASN A 461 40.12 6.44 9.21
C ASN A 461 40.17 4.93 8.95
N LYS A 462 41.38 4.39 8.77
CA LYS A 462 41.61 2.94 8.74
C LYS A 462 41.25 2.32 10.09
N VAL A 463 40.72 1.09 10.08
CA VAL A 463 40.33 0.34 11.29
C VAL A 463 41.39 0.36 12.39
N ARG A 464 42.65 0.08 12.03
CA ARG A 464 43.78 0.07 12.98
C ARG A 464 44.05 1.43 13.64
N GLU A 465 43.84 2.52 12.91
CA GLU A 465 44.06 3.88 13.41
C GLU A 465 42.90 4.31 14.31
N HIS A 466 41.68 3.93 13.94
CA HIS A 466 40.48 4.17 14.74
C HIS A 466 40.54 3.39 16.07
N ALA A 467 40.86 2.10 16.02
CA ALA A 467 41.03 1.26 17.21
C ALA A 467 42.11 1.82 18.14
N ARG A 468 43.25 2.24 17.59
CA ARG A 468 44.33 2.88 18.36
C ARG A 468 43.82 4.12 19.12
N LYS A 469 43.11 5.02 18.43
CA LYS A 469 42.57 6.25 19.02
C LYS A 469 41.58 5.96 20.16
N LEU A 470 40.68 4.99 19.99
CA LEU A 470 39.73 4.61 21.04
C LEU A 470 40.42 4.01 22.25
N LEU A 471 41.40 3.12 22.03
CA LEU A 471 42.18 2.51 23.11
C LEU A 471 43.00 3.55 23.89
N GLU A 472 43.62 4.51 23.21
CA GLU A 472 44.33 5.62 23.87
C GLU A 472 43.40 6.47 24.75
N LYS A 473 42.18 6.76 24.27
CA LYS A 473 41.18 7.53 25.02
C LYS A 473 40.66 6.75 26.24
N HIS A 474 40.42 5.45 26.09
CA HIS A 474 39.92 4.60 27.17
C HIS A 474 40.98 4.37 28.26
N VAL A 475 42.21 4.01 27.86
CA VAL A 475 43.32 3.73 28.81
C VAL A 475 43.95 5.02 29.34
N LYS A 476 43.75 6.16 28.65
CA LYS A 476 44.33 7.48 28.97
C LYS A 476 45.86 7.46 28.94
N LYS A 477 46.44 6.57 28.11
CA LYS A 477 47.88 6.41 27.87
C LYS A 477 48.17 6.29 26.37
N PRO A 478 49.33 6.77 25.90
CA PRO A 478 49.71 6.67 24.50
C PRO A 478 49.95 5.21 24.08
N PHE A 479 49.57 4.88 22.85
CA PHE A 479 49.78 3.55 22.27
C PHE A 479 51.24 3.32 21.86
N PHE A 480 51.95 4.41 21.51
CA PHE A 480 53.36 4.44 21.14
C PHE A 480 54.20 5.21 22.18
N GLY A 481 55.52 5.03 22.17
CA GLY A 481 56.44 5.60 23.18
C GLY A 481 56.73 7.11 23.09
N GLU A 482 57.74 7.56 23.84
CA GLU A 482 58.05 8.97 24.21
C GLU A 482 57.99 10.01 23.07
N ARG A 483 58.39 9.69 21.83
CA ARG A 483 58.28 10.64 20.70
C ARG A 483 56.84 11.04 20.37
N TYR A 484 55.88 10.20 20.73
CA TYR A 484 54.45 10.35 20.44
C TYR A 484 53.66 10.79 21.69
N GLY A 485 53.99 10.25 22.86
CA GLY A 485 53.34 10.54 24.15
C GLY A 485 53.92 11.70 24.96
N LYS A 486 54.96 12.37 24.46
CA LYS A 486 55.79 13.31 25.24
C LYS A 486 56.31 12.62 26.51
N SER A 487 55.83 13.05 27.68
CA SER A 487 56.22 12.58 29.02
C SER A 487 55.28 11.51 29.59
N ALA A 488 54.30 11.03 28.83
CA ALA A 488 53.38 9.98 29.29
C ALA A 488 53.92 8.58 28.98
N ASP A 489 53.85 7.69 29.96
CA ASP A 489 54.23 6.29 29.80
C ASP A 489 53.29 5.59 28.81
N ARG A 490 53.90 4.80 27.90
CA ARG A 490 53.17 3.95 26.96
C ARG A 490 52.29 2.95 27.72
N MET A 491 51.08 2.68 27.22
CA MET A 491 50.23 1.61 27.76
C MET A 491 50.98 0.27 27.82
N SER A 492 50.85 -0.43 28.94
CA SER A 492 51.46 -1.75 29.12
C SER A 492 50.79 -2.80 28.21
N VAL A 493 51.44 -3.96 28.05
CA VAL A 493 50.86 -5.06 27.27
C VAL A 493 49.58 -5.59 27.94
N GLU A 494 49.58 -5.66 29.27
CA GLU A 494 48.42 -6.08 30.06
C GLU A 494 47.26 -5.11 29.92
N GLU A 495 47.53 -3.80 30.00
CA GLU A 495 46.53 -2.74 29.80
C GLU A 495 45.94 -2.80 28.38
N PHE A 496 46.78 -3.03 27.37
CA PHE A 496 46.36 -3.18 25.98
C PHE A 496 45.45 -4.41 25.78
N GLU A 497 45.83 -5.57 26.33
CA GLU A 497 45.03 -6.80 26.23
C GLU A 497 43.68 -6.65 26.94
N HIS A 498 43.63 -5.95 28.08
CA HIS A 498 42.38 -5.66 28.77
C HIS A 498 41.50 -4.69 27.96
N ALA A 499 42.07 -3.58 27.49
CA ALA A 499 41.35 -2.56 26.74
C ALA A 499 40.80 -3.06 25.40
N LYS A 500 41.47 -4.05 24.76
CA LYS A 500 40.91 -4.71 23.58
C LYS A 500 39.58 -5.41 23.85
N ARG A 501 39.41 -6.01 25.03
CA ARG A 501 38.14 -6.66 25.38
C ARG A 501 37.00 -5.64 25.48
N TRP A 502 37.27 -4.50 26.11
CA TRP A 502 36.33 -3.38 26.13
C TRP A 502 36.00 -2.88 24.71
N LEU A 503 37.03 -2.72 23.87
CA LEU A 503 36.84 -2.29 22.48
C LEU A 503 35.93 -3.25 21.71
N TRP A 504 36.11 -4.56 21.86
CA TRP A 504 35.29 -5.59 21.21
C TRP A 504 33.85 -5.64 21.71
N ASP A 505 33.63 -5.41 23.01
CA ASP A 505 32.27 -5.40 23.58
C ASP A 505 31.51 -4.12 23.25
N THR A 506 32.23 -3.00 23.11
CA THR A 506 31.64 -1.66 22.98
C THR A 506 31.44 -1.25 21.53
N PHE A 507 32.37 -1.59 20.62
CA PHE A 507 32.38 -1.07 19.26
C PHE A 507 32.29 -2.17 18.20
N CYS A 508 31.39 -1.96 17.24
CA CYS A 508 31.35 -2.69 15.97
C CYS A 508 31.75 -1.75 14.83
N ILE A 509 32.31 -2.29 13.75
CA ILE A 509 32.67 -1.52 12.55
C ILE A 509 31.84 -2.06 11.37
N ILE A 510 31.39 -1.15 10.50
CA ILE A 510 30.60 -1.42 9.29
C ILE A 510 31.46 -1.27 8.05
#